data_AF-A0A3C0KVX6-F1
#
_entry.id   AF-A0A3C0KVX6-F1
#
_cell.length_a   1.000
_cell.length_b   1.000
_cell.length_c   1.000
_cell.angle_alpha   90.00
_cell.angle_beta   90.00
_cell.angle_gamma   90.00
#
_symmetry.space_group_name_H-M   'P 1'
#
loop_
_entity.id
_entity.type
_entity.pdbx_description
1 polymer ?
#
loop_
_entity_poly.entity_id
_entity_poly.type
_entity_poly.pdbx_seq_one_letter_code
_entity_poly.pdbx_strand_id
1 'polypeptide(L)'
;MIRYGLTGAPYELEKPFRPIEGESPLIERDMTRCVLCGRCVRICGELQGKNELEFLSRGYKTYIGTDGGRKLDCDFCGLCVSTCPVGALTDKLFKNTTRVWKLEKRRTVCSHCGLGCRIDLNMEGNIIRRVTAPVAKDGKEGLLCVRGRFGWRVFADDHRRPKVPQLRDGKGRRDVEWGEALSFTARRISEVCASHGGESLAAVTADLLTTEEASAYGRFFRSVIGTDDLASVQAAGYRRIMAQLDNLLPGPWKMASLGGLMAADILLVLGGGAAELHPVLKPVINRYLKGEGKELIVLSSWPDYFSERATLPMAVAPGLLDSFLDDLREIFDVEGKECHTDASRYGIDTAKLARLISLLQGGGEITVLVVPDLHGHHDARAFLAASLHDRVRGILPL
;
A
#
# COMPACT_ATOMS: atom_id res chain seq x y z
N MET A 1 -13.22 -0.62 35.43
CA MET A 1 -14.18 -0.99 36.48
C MET A 1 -13.94 -2.42 36.95
N ILE A 2 -14.17 -3.45 36.12
CA ILE A 2 -14.01 -4.87 36.52
C ILE A 2 -12.63 -5.20 37.10
N ARG A 3 -11.53 -4.85 36.40
CA ARG A 3 -10.16 -5.12 36.88
C ARG A 3 -9.80 -4.47 38.22
N TYR A 4 -10.42 -3.33 38.54
CA TYR A 4 -10.07 -2.51 39.71
C TYR A 4 -11.18 -2.49 40.77
N GLY A 5 -12.21 -3.34 40.66
CA GLY A 5 -13.28 -3.46 41.66
C GLY A 5 -14.18 -2.21 41.83
N LEU A 6 -14.17 -1.27 40.89
CA LEU A 6 -15.01 -0.06 40.97
C LEU A 6 -16.48 -0.42 40.68
N THR A 7 -17.36 -0.22 41.67
CA THR A 7 -18.81 -0.52 41.62
C THR A 7 -19.69 0.71 41.33
N GLY A 8 -19.17 1.92 41.53
CA GLY A 8 -19.91 3.16 41.28
C GLY A 8 -19.03 4.42 41.40
N ALA A 9 -19.60 5.57 41.08
CA ALA A 9 -18.99 6.88 41.32
C ALA A 9 -19.60 7.49 42.61
N PRO A 10 -18.80 8.17 43.46
CA PRO A 10 -19.31 8.80 44.68
C PRO A 10 -20.04 10.13 44.45
N TYR A 11 -20.24 10.53 43.18
CA TYR A 11 -20.89 11.77 42.77
C TYR A 11 -21.71 11.55 41.50
N GLU A 12 -22.76 12.34 41.32
CA GLU A 12 -23.52 12.37 40.07
C GLU A 12 -22.78 13.23 39.03
N LEU A 13 -22.56 12.64 37.86
CA LEU A 13 -22.00 13.33 36.70
C LEU A 13 -23.11 13.67 35.73
N GLU A 14 -23.25 14.95 35.43
CA GLU A 14 -24.04 15.39 34.28
C GLU A 14 -23.33 14.92 33.01
N LYS A 15 -23.91 13.95 32.29
CA LYS A 15 -23.29 13.44 31.07
C LYS A 15 -23.45 14.48 29.96
N PRO A 16 -22.37 15.00 29.37
CA PRO A 16 -22.48 15.92 28.26
C PRO A 16 -23.16 15.21 27.09
N PHE A 17 -24.35 15.68 26.70
CA PHE A 17 -25.00 15.21 25.50
C PHE A 17 -24.24 15.70 24.27
N ARG A 18 -23.86 14.76 23.41
CA ARG A 18 -23.25 15.05 22.11
C ARG A 18 -23.93 14.16 21.07
N PRO A 19 -24.33 14.72 19.91
CA PRO A 19 -24.91 13.91 18.86
C PRO A 19 -23.88 12.90 18.36
N ILE A 20 -24.36 11.69 18.04
CA ILE A 20 -23.53 10.67 17.42
C ILE A 20 -23.33 11.07 15.96
N GLU A 21 -22.07 11.13 15.53
CA GLU A 21 -21.73 11.55 14.18
C GLU A 21 -21.48 10.33 13.30
N GLY A 22 -22.48 10.02 12.47
CA GLY A 22 -22.51 8.85 11.60
C GLY A 22 -22.38 9.14 10.10
N GLU A 23 -22.16 10.40 9.69
CA GLU A 23 -22.13 10.79 8.28
C GLU A 23 -20.91 10.25 7.52
N SER A 24 -19.83 9.95 8.24
CA SER A 24 -18.63 9.39 7.65
C SER A 24 -18.89 7.95 7.13
N PRO A 25 -18.26 7.53 6.03
CA PRO A 25 -18.60 6.28 5.36
C PRO A 25 -18.21 5.03 6.17
N LEU A 26 -17.06 5.06 6.86
CA LEU A 26 -16.45 3.88 7.47
C LEU A 26 -16.30 3.94 8.99
N ILE A 27 -16.25 5.15 9.57
CA ILE A 27 -16.01 5.37 10.99
C ILE A 27 -17.16 6.15 11.57
N GLU A 28 -17.69 5.71 12.70
CA GLU A 28 -18.67 6.47 13.48
C GLU A 28 -18.01 7.06 14.73
N ARG A 29 -18.38 8.31 15.06
CA ARG A 29 -17.90 9.02 16.25
C ARG A 29 -19.02 9.16 17.28
N ASP A 30 -18.84 8.54 18.44
CA ASP A 30 -19.68 8.72 19.62
C ASP A 30 -18.85 9.34 20.74
N MET A 31 -18.80 10.67 20.78
CA MET A 31 -17.99 11.41 21.75
C MET A 31 -18.57 11.39 23.17
N THR A 32 -19.76 10.84 23.39
CA THR A 32 -20.30 10.62 24.75
C THR A 32 -19.51 9.56 25.52
N ARG A 33 -18.81 8.67 24.80
CA ARG A 33 -17.95 7.62 25.36
C ARG A 33 -16.49 8.05 25.53
N CYS A 34 -16.11 9.20 24.98
CA CYS A 34 -14.73 9.62 24.91
C CYS A 34 -14.18 10.00 26.29
N VAL A 35 -12.99 9.51 26.61
CA VAL A 35 -12.27 9.80 27.88
C VAL A 35 -11.13 10.79 27.67
N LEU A 36 -11.09 11.49 26.53
CA LEU A 36 -10.10 12.52 26.19
C LEU A 36 -8.62 12.10 26.32
N CYS A 37 -8.34 10.80 26.16
CA CYS A 37 -6.97 10.27 26.29
C CYS A 37 -5.99 10.72 25.17
N GLY A 38 -6.47 11.40 24.14
CA GLY A 38 -5.64 11.91 23.03
C GLY A 38 -5.02 10.86 22.10
N ARG A 39 -5.21 9.55 22.35
CA ARG A 39 -4.60 8.48 21.52
C ARG A 39 -4.96 8.58 20.04
N CYS A 40 -6.20 8.94 19.74
CA CYS A 40 -6.68 9.09 18.35
C CYS A 40 -6.09 10.33 17.65
N VAL A 41 -5.99 11.46 18.36
CA VAL A 41 -5.35 12.69 17.89
C VAL A 41 -3.89 12.41 17.57
N ARG A 42 -3.16 11.86 18.55
CA ARG A 42 -1.73 11.52 18.41
C ARG A 42 -1.46 10.54 17.28
N ILE A 43 -2.20 9.44 17.17
CA ILE A 43 -1.93 8.47 16.09
C ILE A 43 -2.28 9.03 14.70
N CYS A 44 -3.28 9.91 14.60
CA CYS A 44 -3.67 10.53 13.35
C CYS A 44 -2.65 11.59 12.89
N GLY A 45 -2.16 12.41 13.83
CA GLY A 45 -1.16 13.44 13.54
C GLY A 45 0.27 12.92 13.50
N GLU A 46 0.73 12.27 14.57
CA GLU A 46 2.14 11.89 14.73
C GLU A 46 2.55 10.70 13.86
N LEU A 47 1.64 9.75 13.61
CA LEU A 47 1.96 8.52 12.88
C LEU A 47 1.43 8.60 11.44
N GLN A 48 0.12 8.77 11.24
CA GLN A 48 -0.42 8.86 9.88
C GLN A 48 -0.09 10.19 9.17
N GLY A 49 0.11 11.29 9.91
CA GLY A 49 0.42 12.60 9.34
C GLY A 49 -0.78 13.28 8.66
N LYS A 50 -2.02 12.97 9.09
CA LYS A 50 -3.24 13.57 8.53
C LYS A 50 -3.86 14.67 9.38
N ASN A 51 -3.62 14.66 10.69
CA ASN A 51 -4.13 15.69 11.63
C ASN A 51 -5.66 15.95 11.55
N GLU A 52 -6.44 14.91 11.25
CA GLU A 52 -7.89 15.03 11.07
C GLU A 52 -8.67 15.19 12.40
N LEU A 53 -8.06 14.78 13.51
CA LEU A 53 -8.69 14.79 14.83
C LEU A 53 -7.89 15.68 15.78
N GLU A 54 -8.55 16.59 16.48
CA GLU A 54 -7.93 17.51 17.45
C GLU A 54 -8.81 17.72 18.69
N PHE A 55 -8.21 18.22 19.77
CA PHE A 55 -8.93 18.73 20.93
C PHE A 55 -9.58 20.08 20.62
N LEU A 56 -10.92 20.09 20.65
CA LEU A 56 -11.73 21.28 20.46
C LEU A 56 -12.28 21.77 21.79
N SER A 57 -12.56 23.07 21.90
CA SER A 57 -13.00 23.74 23.14
C SER A 57 -11.99 23.62 24.29
N ARG A 58 -12.36 24.07 25.49
CA ARG A 58 -11.47 24.10 26.66
C ARG A 58 -12.17 23.58 27.92
N GLY A 59 -11.36 23.03 28.83
CA GLY A 59 -11.81 22.53 30.14
C GLY A 59 -12.84 21.43 30.02
N TYR A 60 -13.92 21.52 30.80
CA TYR A 60 -14.98 20.51 30.82
C TYR A 60 -15.69 20.33 29.46
N LYS A 61 -15.73 21.38 28.63
CA LYS A 61 -16.39 21.34 27.32
C LYS A 61 -15.53 20.69 26.24
N THR A 62 -14.30 20.29 26.54
CA THR A 62 -13.36 19.73 25.56
C THR A 62 -13.88 18.43 24.93
N TYR A 63 -13.63 18.27 23.64
CA TYR A 63 -13.93 17.05 22.89
C TYR A 63 -12.97 16.83 21.75
N ILE A 64 -12.95 15.59 21.26
CA ILE A 64 -12.23 15.27 20.04
C ILE A 64 -13.18 15.50 18.86
N GLY A 65 -12.74 16.28 17.89
CA GLY A 65 -13.50 16.53 16.68
C GLY A 65 -12.59 16.96 15.53
N THR A 66 -13.23 17.30 14.42
CA THR A 66 -12.65 17.88 13.21
C THR A 66 -12.83 19.38 13.21
N ASP A 67 -12.02 20.08 12.42
CA ASP A 67 -12.18 21.50 12.15
C ASP A 67 -13.60 21.82 11.68
N GLY A 68 -14.24 22.82 12.31
CA GLY A 68 -15.61 23.21 11.98
C GLY A 68 -16.69 22.15 12.21
N GLY A 69 -16.40 21.03 12.88
CA GLY A 69 -17.38 19.95 13.11
C GLY A 69 -17.77 19.18 11.84
N ARG A 70 -16.95 19.25 10.79
CA ARG A 70 -17.20 18.57 9.51
C ARG A 70 -17.12 17.03 9.64
N LYS A 71 -17.65 16.30 8.67
CA LYS A 71 -17.44 14.84 8.57
C LYS A 71 -15.95 14.51 8.41
N LEU A 72 -15.54 13.29 8.79
CA LEU A 72 -14.17 12.84 8.56
C LEU A 72 -13.86 12.78 7.07
N ASP A 73 -12.75 13.37 6.69
CA ASP A 73 -12.21 13.37 5.33
C ASP A 73 -10.72 13.07 5.38
N CYS A 74 -10.41 11.78 5.51
CA CYS A 74 -9.03 11.29 5.64
C CYS A 74 -8.86 9.98 4.87
N ASP A 75 -7.67 9.38 4.91
CA ASP A 75 -7.36 8.12 4.22
C ASP A 75 -8.15 6.91 4.76
N PHE A 76 -8.96 7.08 5.82
CA PHE A 76 -9.68 6.00 6.52
C PHE A 76 -8.80 4.78 6.85
N CYS A 77 -7.57 4.99 7.31
CA CYS A 77 -6.67 3.90 7.72
C CYS A 77 -7.16 3.15 8.97
N GLY A 78 -8.05 3.75 9.76
CA GLY A 78 -8.67 3.15 10.96
C GLY A 78 -7.71 2.91 12.12
N LEU A 79 -6.53 3.56 12.12
CA LEU A 79 -5.62 3.58 13.26
C LEU A 79 -6.28 4.21 14.51
N CYS A 80 -7.08 5.26 14.30
CA CYS A 80 -7.85 5.91 15.37
C CYS A 80 -8.91 4.98 15.99
N VAL A 81 -9.55 4.12 15.19
CA VAL A 81 -10.50 3.09 15.66
C VAL A 81 -9.77 2.02 16.46
N SER A 82 -8.60 1.58 16.01
CA SER A 82 -7.84 0.50 16.67
C SER A 82 -7.28 0.94 18.01
N THR A 83 -6.80 2.19 18.10
CA THR A 83 -6.23 2.73 19.33
C THR A 83 -7.29 3.19 20.34
N CYS A 84 -8.56 3.34 19.94
CA CYS A 84 -9.60 3.87 20.82
C CYS A 84 -9.97 2.85 21.93
N PRO A 85 -9.71 3.16 23.22
CA PRO A 85 -9.92 2.19 24.29
C PRO A 85 -11.39 2.04 24.72
N VAL A 86 -12.24 2.99 24.34
CA VAL A 86 -13.62 3.15 24.87
C VAL A 86 -14.70 3.01 23.79
N GLY A 87 -14.32 2.77 22.54
CA GLY A 87 -15.27 2.67 21.44
C GLY A 87 -16.02 3.98 21.16
N ALA A 88 -15.36 5.12 21.38
CA ALA A 88 -15.83 6.44 20.92
C ALA A 88 -15.60 6.61 19.40
N LEU A 89 -14.62 5.91 18.84
CA LEU A 89 -14.43 5.76 17.40
C LEU A 89 -14.65 4.30 17.06
N THR A 90 -15.61 4.00 16.19
CA THR A 90 -15.98 2.62 15.87
C THR A 90 -16.00 2.34 14.38
N ASP A 91 -15.69 1.10 14.02
CA ASP A 91 -15.86 0.58 12.67
C ASP A 91 -17.37 0.44 12.39
N LYS A 92 -17.88 1.28 11.48
CA LYS A 92 -19.30 1.33 11.10
C LYS A 92 -19.75 0.04 10.41
N LEU A 93 -18.84 -0.66 9.74
CA LEU A 93 -19.14 -1.93 9.06
C LEU A 93 -19.36 -3.08 10.04
N PHE A 94 -18.70 -3.02 11.19
CA PHE A 94 -18.80 -4.03 12.25
C PHE A 94 -19.81 -3.66 13.33
N LYS A 95 -20.05 -2.37 13.57
CA LYS A 95 -20.93 -1.89 14.64
C LYS A 95 -22.31 -2.57 14.55
N ASN A 96 -22.82 -3.02 15.70
CA ASN A 96 -24.12 -3.67 15.86
C ASN A 96 -24.31 -4.99 15.08
N THR A 97 -23.25 -5.60 14.53
CA THR A 97 -23.36 -6.89 13.82
C THR A 97 -23.29 -8.09 14.77
N THR A 98 -22.25 -8.17 15.61
CA THR A 98 -22.05 -9.23 16.60
C THR A 98 -21.10 -8.75 17.72
N ARG A 99 -20.75 -9.62 18.66
CA ARG A 99 -19.86 -9.31 19.78
C ARG A 99 -18.46 -9.83 19.51
N VAL A 100 -17.44 -9.05 19.87
CA VAL A 100 -16.02 -9.36 19.58
C VAL A 100 -15.55 -10.69 20.18
N TRP A 101 -16.10 -11.13 21.32
CA TRP A 101 -15.75 -12.39 21.98
C TRP A 101 -16.39 -13.64 21.35
N LYS A 102 -17.35 -13.46 20.43
CA LYS A 102 -17.90 -14.56 19.62
C LYS A 102 -17.06 -14.86 18.37
N LEU A 103 -16.13 -13.97 18.04
CA LEU A 103 -15.39 -14.04 16.78
C LEU A 103 -14.19 -14.94 16.91
N GLU A 104 -14.01 -15.78 15.90
CA GLU A 104 -12.81 -16.56 15.71
C GLU A 104 -11.81 -15.78 14.85
N LYS A 105 -10.53 -15.79 15.24
CA LYS A 105 -9.47 -15.12 14.48
C LYS A 105 -8.75 -16.12 13.57
N ARG A 106 -8.60 -15.76 12.29
CA ARG A 106 -7.73 -16.45 11.33
C ARG A 106 -6.69 -15.47 10.82
N ARG A 107 -5.42 -15.79 11.03
CA ARG A 107 -4.30 -15.00 10.56
C ARG A 107 -4.03 -15.30 9.09
N THR A 108 -3.90 -14.25 8.28
CA THR A 108 -3.55 -14.36 6.86
C THR A 108 -2.83 -13.08 6.40
N VAL A 109 -2.63 -12.93 5.10
CA VAL A 109 -1.98 -11.81 4.44
C VAL A 109 -3.01 -11.02 3.62
N CYS A 110 -2.92 -9.70 3.65
CA CYS A 110 -3.73 -8.80 2.84
C CYS A 110 -3.32 -8.91 1.37
N SER A 111 -4.29 -9.14 0.48
CA SER A 111 -4.07 -9.28 -0.96
C SER A 111 -4.30 -7.99 -1.76
N HIS A 112 -4.49 -6.84 -1.13
CA HIS A 112 -4.85 -5.59 -1.84
C HIS A 112 -3.67 -4.85 -2.49
N CYS A 113 -2.42 -5.10 -2.10
CA CYS A 113 -1.22 -4.54 -2.73
C CYS A 113 0.01 -5.41 -2.39
N GLY A 114 1.16 -5.09 -2.98
CA GLY A 114 2.40 -5.87 -2.84
C GLY A 114 3.04 -5.90 -1.44
N LEU A 115 2.64 -5.02 -0.52
CA LEU A 115 3.25 -4.98 0.83
C LEU A 115 2.96 -6.19 1.71
N GLY A 116 1.95 -7.01 1.39
CA GLY A 116 1.65 -8.23 2.13
C GLY A 116 1.41 -8.01 3.64
N CYS A 117 0.64 -6.96 3.98
CA CYS A 117 0.34 -6.65 5.38
C CYS A 117 -0.36 -7.84 6.07
N ARG A 118 0.15 -8.28 7.23
CA ARG A 118 -0.52 -9.35 7.99
C ARG A 118 -1.84 -8.85 8.57
N ILE A 119 -2.87 -9.68 8.49
CA ILE A 119 -4.22 -9.38 8.96
C ILE A 119 -4.78 -10.53 9.79
N ASP A 120 -5.62 -10.20 10.77
CA ASP A 120 -6.50 -11.16 11.45
C ASP A 120 -7.92 -10.96 10.92
N LEU A 121 -8.42 -11.96 10.20
CA LEU A 121 -9.84 -12.07 9.85
C LEU A 121 -10.61 -12.46 11.10
N ASN A 122 -11.56 -11.62 11.52
CA ASN A 122 -12.44 -11.94 12.64
C ASN A 122 -13.74 -12.47 12.04
N MET A 123 -13.99 -13.76 12.22
CA MET A 123 -15.04 -14.50 11.54
C MET A 123 -16.08 -15.02 12.52
N GLU A 124 -17.29 -15.22 12.03
CA GLU A 124 -18.36 -15.93 12.72
C GLU A 124 -18.87 -17.02 11.76
N GLY A 125 -18.47 -18.27 12.00
CA GLY A 125 -18.57 -19.33 11.00
C GLY A 125 -17.71 -18.99 9.77
N ASN A 126 -18.31 -19.04 8.57
CA ASN A 126 -17.64 -18.75 7.30
C ASN A 126 -17.79 -17.30 6.82
N ILE A 127 -18.30 -16.40 7.68
CA ILE A 127 -18.56 -15.01 7.33
C ILE A 127 -17.52 -14.12 8.01
N ILE A 128 -16.81 -13.32 7.22
CA ILE A 128 -15.92 -12.28 7.74
C ILE A 128 -16.79 -11.17 8.35
N ARG A 129 -16.55 -10.82 9.61
CA ARG A 129 -17.27 -9.76 10.33
C ARG A 129 -16.48 -8.47 10.46
N ARG A 130 -15.14 -8.57 10.53
CA ARG A 130 -14.20 -7.45 10.51
C ARG A 130 -12.77 -7.91 10.28
N VAL A 131 -11.91 -6.99 9.88
CA VAL A 131 -10.46 -7.22 9.77
C VAL A 131 -9.71 -6.32 10.75
N THR A 132 -8.72 -6.91 11.44
CA THR A 132 -7.87 -6.20 12.38
C THR A 132 -6.40 -6.46 12.08
N ALA A 133 -5.54 -5.53 12.48
CA ALA A 133 -4.12 -5.79 12.47
C ALA A 133 -3.78 -6.81 13.57
N PRO A 134 -2.86 -7.75 13.32
CA PRO A 134 -2.35 -8.62 14.36
C PRO A 134 -1.52 -7.80 15.36
N VAL A 135 -1.60 -8.20 16.63
CA VAL A 135 -0.74 -7.66 17.69
C VAL A 135 0.52 -8.51 17.75
N ALA A 136 1.69 -7.88 17.61
CA ALA A 136 2.98 -8.53 17.75
C ALA A 136 3.27 -8.86 19.23
N LYS A 137 4.29 -9.71 19.48
CA LYS A 137 4.67 -10.14 20.84
C LYS A 137 5.08 -8.98 21.74
N ASP A 138 5.63 -7.91 21.16
CA ASP A 138 5.99 -6.67 21.85
C ASP A 138 4.78 -5.74 22.12
N GLY A 139 3.56 -6.21 21.84
CA GLY A 139 2.32 -5.47 22.06
C GLY A 139 2.00 -4.45 20.98
N LYS A 140 2.84 -4.29 19.94
CA LYS A 140 2.57 -3.35 18.85
C LYS A 140 1.58 -3.94 17.85
N GLU A 141 0.52 -3.20 17.55
CA GLU A 141 -0.37 -3.55 16.46
C GLU A 141 0.29 -3.30 15.10
N GLY A 142 0.03 -4.19 14.14
CA GLY A 142 0.39 -3.95 12.75
C GLY A 142 -0.32 -2.74 12.14
N LEU A 143 0.17 -2.29 11.00
CA LEU A 143 -0.38 -1.18 10.24
C LEU A 143 -1.26 -1.73 9.11
N LEU A 144 -2.47 -1.16 8.97
CA LEU A 144 -3.37 -1.45 7.85
C LEU A 144 -3.84 -0.15 7.22
N CYS A 145 -3.98 -0.17 5.89
CA CYS A 145 -4.67 0.87 5.14
C CYS A 145 -6.18 0.62 5.11
N VAL A 146 -6.92 1.54 4.50
CA VAL A 146 -8.37 1.41 4.27
C VAL A 146 -8.74 0.12 3.53
N ARG A 147 -7.95 -0.28 2.52
CA ARG A 147 -8.18 -1.49 1.73
C ARG A 147 -8.11 -2.73 2.63
N GLY A 148 -7.01 -2.90 3.36
CA GLY A 148 -6.83 -4.04 4.26
C GLY A 148 -7.82 -4.09 5.43
N ARG A 149 -8.25 -2.94 5.94
CA ARG A 149 -9.13 -2.87 7.12
C ARG A 149 -10.61 -3.00 6.80
N PHE A 150 -11.07 -2.36 5.72
CA PHE A 150 -12.49 -2.23 5.39
C PHE A 150 -12.87 -2.89 4.06
N GLY A 151 -11.88 -3.22 3.21
CA GLY A 151 -12.09 -3.84 1.89
C GLY A 151 -12.70 -5.23 1.96
N TRP A 152 -12.65 -5.91 3.12
CA TRP A 152 -13.27 -7.22 3.32
C TRP A 152 -14.77 -7.25 3.03
N ARG A 153 -15.46 -6.10 3.09
CA ARG A 153 -16.89 -6.01 2.85
C ARG A 153 -17.29 -6.51 1.46
N VAL A 154 -16.41 -6.40 0.46
CA VAL A 154 -16.67 -6.94 -0.89
C VAL A 154 -16.82 -8.46 -0.89
N PHE A 155 -16.17 -9.16 0.05
CA PHE A 155 -16.25 -10.62 0.16
C PHE A 155 -17.41 -11.08 1.06
N ALA A 156 -17.98 -10.17 1.84
CA ALA A 156 -19.16 -10.44 2.66
C ALA A 156 -20.48 -10.21 1.89
N ASP A 157 -20.44 -9.44 0.80
CA ASP A 157 -21.58 -9.25 -0.09
C ASP A 157 -21.67 -10.38 -1.12
N ASP A 158 -22.65 -11.25 -0.92
CA ASP A 158 -22.84 -12.46 -1.71
C ASP A 158 -23.54 -12.20 -3.06
N HIS A 159 -24.19 -11.04 -3.24
CA HIS A 159 -25.04 -10.76 -4.40
C HIS A 159 -24.26 -10.50 -5.69
N ARG A 160 -23.01 -10.04 -5.59
CA ARG A 160 -22.17 -9.69 -6.75
C ARG A 160 -21.16 -10.78 -7.12
N ARG A 161 -21.05 -11.84 -6.33
CA ARG A 161 -20.07 -12.91 -6.52
C ARG A 161 -20.58 -13.92 -7.54
N PRO A 162 -19.90 -14.15 -8.68
CA PRO A 162 -20.23 -15.26 -9.58
C PRO A 162 -20.03 -16.59 -8.84
N LYS A 163 -21.06 -17.44 -8.81
CA LYS A 163 -21.05 -18.73 -8.10
C LYS A 163 -21.02 -19.93 -9.03
N VAL A 164 -21.43 -19.74 -10.28
CA VAL A 164 -21.54 -20.79 -11.29
C VAL A 164 -20.84 -20.34 -12.57
N PRO A 165 -20.21 -21.26 -13.32
CA PRO A 165 -19.69 -20.96 -14.65
C PRO A 165 -20.80 -20.49 -15.59
N GLN A 166 -20.46 -19.58 -16.50
CA GLN A 166 -21.37 -19.08 -17.52
C GLN A 166 -20.75 -19.20 -18.90
N LEU A 167 -21.51 -19.70 -19.87
CA LEU A 167 -21.14 -19.66 -21.29
C LEU A 167 -21.96 -18.61 -22.02
N ARG A 168 -21.34 -17.94 -22.98
CA ARG A 168 -22.02 -17.00 -23.87
C ARG A 168 -22.30 -17.66 -25.22
N ASP A 169 -23.54 -17.57 -25.66
CA ASP A 169 -23.98 -17.92 -27.02
C ASP A 169 -24.57 -16.68 -27.71
N GLY A 170 -25.04 -16.85 -28.95
CA GLY A 170 -25.67 -15.76 -29.73
C GLY A 170 -26.95 -15.18 -29.10
N LYS A 171 -27.48 -15.78 -28.03
CA LYS A 171 -28.70 -15.35 -27.32
C LYS A 171 -28.40 -14.74 -25.95
N GLY A 172 -27.20 -14.89 -25.40
CA GLY A 172 -26.80 -14.28 -24.14
C GLY A 172 -25.84 -15.13 -23.32
N ARG A 173 -25.78 -14.87 -22.01
CA ARG A 173 -25.06 -15.71 -21.04
C ARG A 173 -26.03 -16.72 -20.43
N ARG A 174 -25.59 -17.97 -20.27
CA ARG A 174 -26.31 -19.01 -19.53
C ARG A 174 -25.41 -19.67 -18.49
N ASP A 175 -26.00 -20.03 -17.37
CA ASP A 175 -25.34 -20.80 -16.32
C ASP A 175 -25.15 -22.26 -16.80
N VAL A 176 -24.00 -22.84 -16.49
CA VAL A 176 -23.64 -24.21 -16.90
C VAL A 176 -22.91 -24.95 -15.78
N GLU A 177 -22.89 -26.27 -15.88
CA GLU A 177 -22.08 -27.12 -15.02
C GLU A 177 -20.58 -27.04 -15.37
N TRP A 178 -19.72 -27.30 -14.39
CA TRP A 178 -18.26 -27.24 -14.57
C TRP A 178 -17.75 -28.15 -15.69
N GLY A 179 -18.30 -29.36 -15.82
CA GLY A 179 -17.89 -30.30 -16.88
C GLY A 179 -18.15 -29.75 -18.29
N GLU A 180 -19.29 -29.08 -18.48
CA GLU A 180 -19.64 -28.45 -19.75
C GLU A 180 -18.73 -27.24 -20.03
N ALA A 181 -18.55 -26.35 -19.03
CA ALA A 181 -17.70 -25.17 -19.16
C ALA A 181 -16.26 -25.54 -19.54
N LEU A 182 -15.69 -26.53 -18.86
CA LEU A 182 -14.31 -26.98 -19.09
C LEU A 182 -14.17 -27.66 -20.45
N SER A 183 -15.10 -28.55 -20.81
CA SER A 183 -15.05 -29.26 -22.10
C SER A 183 -15.20 -28.29 -23.28
N PHE A 184 -16.13 -27.34 -23.17
CA PHE A 184 -16.30 -26.29 -24.17
C PHE A 184 -15.03 -25.43 -24.31
N THR A 185 -14.48 -24.96 -23.19
CA THR A 185 -13.28 -24.11 -23.17
C THR A 185 -12.08 -24.84 -23.76
N ALA A 186 -11.81 -26.08 -23.32
CA ALA A 186 -10.71 -26.89 -23.82
C ALA A 186 -10.83 -27.11 -25.33
N ARG A 187 -12.01 -27.51 -25.82
CA ARG A 187 -12.25 -27.71 -27.25
C ARG A 187 -11.96 -26.45 -28.06
N ARG A 188 -12.47 -25.29 -27.64
CA ARG A 188 -12.26 -24.02 -28.35
C ARG A 188 -10.80 -23.58 -28.35
N ILE A 189 -10.10 -23.75 -27.23
CA ILE A 189 -8.65 -23.49 -27.13
C ILE A 189 -7.89 -24.41 -28.09
N SER A 190 -8.17 -25.72 -28.08
CA SER A 190 -7.51 -26.69 -28.97
C SER A 190 -7.76 -26.41 -30.44
N GLU A 191 -8.99 -26.05 -30.83
CA GLU A 191 -9.34 -25.67 -32.22
C GLU A 191 -8.54 -24.45 -32.69
N VAL A 192 -8.36 -23.45 -31.82
CA VAL A 192 -7.53 -22.27 -32.12
C VAL A 192 -6.06 -22.64 -32.24
N CYS A 193 -5.51 -23.39 -31.27
CA CYS A 193 -4.12 -23.85 -31.32
C CYS A 193 -3.82 -24.67 -32.58
N ALA A 194 -4.73 -25.56 -32.98
CA ALA A 194 -4.57 -26.39 -34.17
C ALA A 194 -4.58 -25.57 -35.47
N SER A 195 -5.30 -24.44 -35.49
CA SER A 195 -5.47 -23.61 -36.69
C SER A 195 -4.44 -22.47 -36.79
N HIS A 196 -3.98 -21.92 -35.66
CA HIS A 196 -3.17 -20.70 -35.60
C HIS A 196 -1.91 -20.82 -34.72
N GLY A 197 -1.67 -21.96 -34.08
CA GLY A 197 -0.54 -22.16 -33.16
C GLY A 197 -0.82 -21.70 -31.72
N GLY A 198 0.05 -22.09 -30.79
CA GLY A 198 -0.04 -21.70 -29.38
C GLY A 198 0.14 -20.19 -29.17
N GLU A 199 1.02 -19.58 -29.97
CA GLU A 199 1.34 -18.14 -29.96
C GLU A 199 0.16 -17.24 -30.33
N SER A 200 -0.93 -17.79 -30.90
CA SER A 200 -2.15 -17.01 -31.13
C SER A 200 -2.99 -16.79 -29.86
N LEU A 201 -2.57 -17.38 -28.73
CA LEU A 201 -3.22 -17.26 -27.45
C LEU A 201 -2.33 -16.51 -26.47
N ALA A 202 -2.94 -15.63 -25.70
CA ALA A 202 -2.32 -14.94 -24.58
C ALA A 202 -3.23 -15.07 -23.36
N ALA A 203 -2.63 -14.92 -22.19
CA ALA A 203 -3.37 -14.85 -20.95
C ALA A 203 -3.02 -13.63 -20.11
N VAL A 204 -4.05 -13.08 -19.49
CA VAL A 204 -3.95 -11.98 -18.54
C VAL A 204 -4.44 -12.50 -17.19
N THR A 205 -3.52 -12.64 -16.23
CA THR A 205 -3.86 -13.14 -14.89
C THR A 205 -4.27 -12.01 -13.96
N ALA A 206 -5.12 -12.33 -12.98
CA ALA A 206 -5.35 -11.46 -11.85
C ALA A 206 -4.14 -11.45 -10.91
N ASP A 207 -3.81 -10.31 -10.34
CA ASP A 207 -2.63 -10.13 -9.47
C ASP A 207 -2.84 -10.67 -8.04
N LEU A 208 -3.94 -11.38 -7.83
CA LEU A 208 -4.37 -11.96 -6.56
C LEU A 208 -4.11 -13.46 -6.47
N LEU A 209 -3.51 -14.05 -7.52
CA LEU A 209 -3.13 -15.46 -7.50
C LEU A 209 -2.08 -15.71 -6.42
N THR A 210 -2.19 -16.86 -5.77
CA THR A 210 -1.09 -17.43 -4.99
C THR A 210 0.09 -17.77 -5.90
N THR A 211 1.29 -17.91 -5.31
CA THR A 211 2.49 -18.30 -6.06
C THR A 211 2.30 -19.68 -6.71
N GLU A 212 1.59 -20.58 -6.04
CA GLU A 212 1.25 -21.91 -6.51
C GLU A 212 0.30 -21.88 -7.71
N GLU A 213 -0.77 -21.06 -7.65
CA GLU A 213 -1.70 -20.87 -8.77
C GLU A 213 -0.99 -20.21 -9.96
N ALA A 214 -0.18 -19.18 -9.73
CA ALA A 214 0.61 -18.53 -10.78
C ALA A 214 1.60 -19.51 -11.44
N SER A 215 2.25 -20.38 -10.65
CA SER A 215 3.14 -21.43 -11.14
C SER A 215 2.40 -22.49 -11.97
N ALA A 216 1.22 -22.93 -11.50
CA ALA A 216 0.38 -23.88 -12.23
C ALA A 216 -0.11 -23.27 -13.56
N TYR A 217 -0.52 -22.01 -13.53
CA TYR A 217 -1.00 -21.28 -14.70
C TYR A 217 0.12 -21.07 -15.74
N GLY A 218 1.31 -20.66 -15.29
CA GLY A 218 2.47 -20.53 -16.17
C GLY A 218 2.91 -21.86 -16.80
N ARG A 219 2.87 -22.96 -16.03
CA ARG A 219 3.14 -24.30 -16.57
C ARG A 219 2.09 -24.74 -17.58
N PHE A 220 0.81 -24.47 -17.34
CA PHE A 220 -0.26 -24.79 -18.29
C PHE A 220 -0.05 -24.08 -19.63
N PHE A 221 0.21 -22.77 -19.64
CA PHE A 221 0.41 -22.03 -20.89
C PHE A 221 1.68 -22.45 -21.63
N ARG A 222 2.80 -22.66 -20.93
CA ARG A 222 4.05 -23.05 -21.59
C ARG A 222 4.04 -24.49 -22.08
N SER A 223 3.57 -25.43 -21.26
CA SER A 223 3.70 -26.86 -21.54
C SER A 223 2.50 -27.45 -22.29
N VAL A 224 1.30 -26.87 -22.16
CA VAL A 224 0.09 -27.38 -22.81
C VAL A 224 -0.31 -26.51 -24.00
N ILE A 225 -0.31 -25.19 -23.83
CA ILE A 225 -0.70 -24.26 -24.91
C ILE A 225 0.46 -24.00 -25.88
N GLY A 226 1.69 -23.96 -25.37
CA GLY A 226 2.90 -23.67 -26.16
C GLY A 226 3.13 -22.18 -26.39
N THR A 227 2.81 -21.33 -25.40
CA THR A 227 3.06 -19.89 -25.43
C THR A 227 3.62 -19.40 -24.10
N ASP A 228 4.45 -18.33 -24.16
CA ASP A 228 4.90 -17.58 -22.98
C ASP A 228 4.23 -16.20 -22.88
N ASP A 229 3.19 -15.94 -23.70
CA ASP A 229 2.41 -14.70 -23.70
C ASP A 229 1.49 -14.60 -22.48
N LEU A 230 2.12 -14.39 -21.33
CA LEU A 230 1.54 -14.29 -20.01
C LEU A 230 1.75 -12.89 -19.45
N ALA A 231 0.65 -12.16 -19.27
CA ALA A 231 0.63 -10.82 -18.71
C ALA A 231 -0.14 -10.78 -17.38
N SER A 232 0.15 -9.75 -16.58
CA SER A 232 -0.56 -9.43 -15.36
C SER A 232 -0.75 -7.91 -15.32
N VAL A 233 -1.96 -7.46 -14.96
CA VAL A 233 -2.34 -6.05 -15.10
C VAL A 233 -1.60 -5.18 -14.09
N GLN A 234 -1.54 -5.57 -12.82
CA GLN A 234 -0.80 -4.79 -11.81
C GLN A 234 0.71 -5.05 -11.86
N ALA A 235 1.17 -6.23 -12.29
CA ALA A 235 2.61 -6.48 -12.36
C ALA A 235 3.26 -5.92 -13.63
N ALA A 236 2.52 -5.32 -14.58
CA ALA A 236 3.10 -4.84 -15.84
C ALA A 236 4.31 -3.92 -15.62
N GLY A 237 4.20 -2.93 -14.72
CA GLY A 237 5.31 -2.03 -14.40
C GLY A 237 6.40 -2.68 -13.55
N TYR A 238 5.98 -3.44 -12.53
CA TYR A 238 6.84 -4.12 -11.56
C TYR A 238 7.71 -5.20 -12.18
N ARG A 239 7.12 -6.04 -13.03
CA ARG A 239 7.78 -7.16 -13.69
C ARG A 239 8.90 -6.66 -14.58
N ARG A 240 8.71 -5.52 -15.26
CA ARG A 240 9.76 -4.89 -16.06
C ARG A 240 10.91 -4.42 -15.19
N ILE A 241 10.63 -3.74 -14.07
CA ILE A 241 11.65 -3.32 -13.10
C ILE A 241 12.43 -4.54 -12.59
N MET A 242 11.73 -5.57 -12.12
CA MET A 242 12.35 -6.80 -11.60
C MET A 242 13.21 -7.50 -12.65
N ALA A 243 12.68 -7.70 -13.86
CA ALA A 243 13.41 -8.34 -14.95
C ALA A 243 14.67 -7.56 -15.33
N GLN A 244 14.62 -6.22 -15.35
CA GLN A 244 15.80 -5.40 -15.59
C GLN A 244 16.82 -5.52 -14.45
N LEU A 245 16.39 -5.46 -13.19
CA LEU A 245 17.28 -5.64 -12.05
C LEU A 245 17.97 -7.01 -12.07
N ASP A 246 17.21 -8.08 -12.36
CA ASP A 246 17.74 -9.44 -12.47
C ASP A 246 18.73 -9.61 -13.64
N ASN A 247 18.53 -8.88 -14.74
CA ASN A 247 19.45 -8.89 -15.89
C ASN A 247 20.74 -8.09 -15.62
N LEU A 248 20.65 -7.01 -14.85
CA LEU A 248 21.76 -6.07 -14.62
C LEU A 248 22.61 -6.44 -13.41
N LEU A 249 22.02 -7.05 -12.39
CA LEU A 249 22.68 -7.33 -11.13
C LEU A 249 23.17 -8.79 -11.07
N PRO A 250 24.40 -9.01 -10.58
CA PRO A 250 24.93 -10.36 -10.47
C PRO A 250 24.26 -11.14 -9.34
N GLY A 251 23.55 -12.21 -9.69
CA GLY A 251 22.97 -13.14 -8.70
C GLY A 251 21.83 -12.53 -7.87
N PRO A 252 21.50 -13.12 -6.71
CA PRO A 252 20.45 -12.57 -5.86
C PRO A 252 20.93 -11.24 -5.26
N TRP A 253 20.36 -10.15 -5.75
CA TRP A 253 20.65 -8.81 -5.26
C TRP A 253 19.92 -8.53 -3.93
N LYS A 254 20.47 -7.58 -3.16
CA LYS A 254 19.95 -7.13 -1.85
C LYS A 254 18.55 -6.51 -1.96
N MET A 255 17.50 -7.34 -1.85
CA MET A 255 16.13 -6.85 -1.74
C MET A 255 15.86 -6.30 -0.33
N ALA A 256 15.45 -5.04 -0.25
CA ALA A 256 15.08 -4.41 1.01
C ALA A 256 13.71 -4.90 1.50
N SER A 257 13.45 -4.73 2.80
CA SER A 257 12.16 -5.05 3.41
C SER A 257 11.58 -3.81 4.10
N LEU A 258 10.26 -3.80 4.31
CA LEU A 258 9.58 -2.70 5.00
C LEU A 258 10.19 -2.41 6.39
N GLY A 259 10.61 -3.46 7.11
CA GLY A 259 11.29 -3.31 8.40
C GLY A 259 12.71 -2.75 8.29
N GLY A 260 13.38 -3.03 7.17
CA GLY A 260 14.73 -2.53 6.87
C GLY A 260 14.78 -1.04 6.52
N LEU A 261 13.68 -0.44 6.06
CA LEU A 261 13.63 0.99 5.69
C LEU A 261 14.01 1.91 6.85
N MET A 262 13.68 1.53 8.08
CA MET A 262 13.98 2.33 9.27
C MET A 262 15.48 2.42 9.58
N ALA A 263 16.28 1.50 9.05
CA ALA A 263 17.70 1.44 9.33
C ALA A 263 18.53 2.30 8.36
N ALA A 264 18.02 2.57 7.15
CA ALA A 264 18.67 3.43 6.16
C ALA A 264 18.84 4.86 6.71
N ASP A 265 19.90 5.55 6.30
CA ASP A 265 20.09 6.99 6.54
C ASP A 265 19.46 7.83 5.44
N ILE A 266 19.40 7.26 4.23
CA ILE A 266 18.82 7.90 3.05
C ILE A 266 17.81 6.94 2.41
N LEU A 267 16.58 7.41 2.23
CA LEU A 267 15.60 6.77 1.37
C LEU A 267 15.54 7.53 0.05
N LEU A 268 15.93 6.86 -1.05
CA LEU A 268 15.86 7.39 -2.40
C LEU A 268 14.66 6.79 -3.12
N VAL A 269 13.67 7.61 -3.46
CA VAL A 269 12.47 7.20 -4.17
C VAL A 269 12.60 7.57 -5.64
N LEU A 270 12.51 6.56 -6.51
CA LEU A 270 12.55 6.71 -7.97
C LEU A 270 11.14 6.53 -8.53
N GLY A 271 10.49 7.62 -8.91
CA GLY A 271 9.08 7.67 -9.28
C GLY A 271 8.20 8.26 -8.17
N GLY A 272 6.92 8.42 -8.48
CA GLY A 272 5.90 8.96 -7.57
C GLY A 272 4.75 8.00 -7.36
N GLY A 273 3.94 8.25 -6.33
CA GLY A 273 2.74 7.49 -6.01
C GLY A 273 2.96 6.32 -5.05
N ALA A 274 4.16 6.18 -4.46
CA ALA A 274 4.49 5.07 -3.55
C ALA A 274 3.47 4.96 -2.41
N ALA A 275 3.14 6.09 -1.78
CA ALA A 275 2.21 6.15 -0.66
C ALA A 275 0.74 5.98 -1.07
N GLU A 276 0.40 6.23 -2.33
CA GLU A 276 -0.93 6.12 -2.91
C GLU A 276 -1.20 4.67 -3.32
N LEU A 277 -0.20 4.00 -3.90
CA LEU A 277 -0.21 2.58 -4.22
C LEU A 277 -0.13 1.73 -2.95
N HIS A 278 0.70 2.14 -1.99
CA HIS A 278 0.99 1.42 -0.74
C HIS A 278 0.80 2.29 0.51
N PRO A 279 -0.44 2.55 0.95
CA PRO A 279 -0.72 3.55 1.98
C PRO A 279 -0.16 3.26 3.38
N VAL A 280 0.27 2.03 3.65
CA VAL A 280 0.98 1.68 4.89
C VAL A 280 2.38 2.30 4.94
N LEU A 281 2.94 2.73 3.80
CA LEU A 281 4.21 3.44 3.81
C LEU A 281 4.12 4.82 4.45
N LYS A 282 2.97 5.50 4.41
CA LYS A 282 2.79 6.83 5.05
C LYS A 282 3.24 6.84 6.52
N PRO A 283 2.69 5.98 7.40
CA PRO A 283 3.13 5.92 8.79
C PRO A 283 4.56 5.40 8.99
N VAL A 284 5.09 4.60 8.05
CA VAL A 284 6.49 4.13 8.09
C VAL A 284 7.44 5.29 7.82
N ILE A 285 7.21 6.06 6.75
CA ILE A 285 8.03 7.21 6.38
C ILE A 285 7.92 8.35 7.41
N ASN A 286 6.73 8.62 7.93
CA ASN A 286 6.56 9.61 8.99
C ASN A 286 7.33 9.25 10.26
N ARG A 287 7.46 7.95 10.56
CA ARG A 287 8.29 7.47 11.66
C ARG A 287 9.77 7.56 11.33
N TYR A 288 10.16 7.19 10.11
CA TYR A 288 11.52 7.30 9.60
C TYR A 288 12.07 8.73 9.73
N LEU A 289 11.30 9.73 9.27
CA LEU A 289 11.68 11.14 9.29
C LEU A 289 11.79 11.76 10.70
N LYS A 290 11.43 11.03 11.76
CA LYS A 290 11.68 11.46 13.15
C LYS A 290 13.09 11.09 13.64
N GLY A 291 13.81 10.23 12.92
CA GLY A 291 15.18 9.90 13.25
C GLY A 291 16.13 11.06 12.93
N GLU A 292 17.16 11.24 13.74
CA GLU A 292 18.23 12.19 13.45
C GLU A 292 19.02 11.76 12.22
N GLY A 293 19.38 12.72 11.36
CA GLY A 293 20.18 12.47 10.16
C GLY A 293 19.46 11.72 9.04
N LYS A 294 18.14 11.51 9.14
CA LYS A 294 17.37 10.78 8.13
C LYS A 294 16.97 11.69 6.97
N GLU A 295 17.31 11.27 5.76
CA GLU A 295 17.00 11.98 4.51
C GLU A 295 15.98 11.18 3.68
N LEU A 296 15.02 11.88 3.10
CA LEU A 296 14.06 11.35 2.13
C LEU A 296 14.19 12.16 0.84
N ILE A 297 14.71 11.51 -0.19
CA ILE A 297 14.90 12.07 -1.52
C ILE A 297 13.83 11.47 -2.43
N VAL A 298 13.09 12.31 -3.14
CA VAL A 298 12.02 11.86 -4.05
C VAL A 298 12.27 12.43 -5.44
N LEU A 299 12.57 11.56 -6.40
CA LEU A 299 12.73 11.89 -7.82
C LEU A 299 11.44 11.50 -8.54
N SER A 300 10.56 12.47 -8.79
CA SER A 300 9.23 12.19 -9.36
C SER A 300 8.80 13.28 -10.34
N SER A 301 7.98 12.92 -11.32
CA SER A 301 7.30 13.85 -12.23
C SER A 301 5.91 14.30 -11.77
N TRP A 302 5.43 13.76 -10.64
CA TRP A 302 4.13 14.08 -10.07
C TRP A 302 4.24 14.32 -8.56
N PRO A 303 3.72 15.46 -8.03
CA PRO A 303 3.62 15.66 -6.59
C PRO A 303 2.73 14.60 -5.94
N ASP A 304 3.28 13.95 -4.92
CA ASP A 304 2.63 12.93 -4.11
C ASP A 304 2.92 13.13 -2.62
N TYR A 305 2.35 12.27 -1.77
CA TYR A 305 2.55 12.39 -0.32
C TYR A 305 4.02 12.32 0.09
N PHE A 306 4.86 11.55 -0.60
CA PHE A 306 6.28 11.48 -0.29
C PHE A 306 7.01 12.76 -0.67
N SER A 307 6.69 13.35 -1.82
CA SER A 307 7.26 14.61 -2.28
C SER A 307 6.97 15.75 -1.29
N GLU A 308 5.77 15.79 -0.70
CA GLU A 308 5.41 16.76 0.35
C GLU A 308 6.20 16.59 1.65
N ARG A 309 6.67 15.37 1.93
CA ARG A 309 7.38 15.01 3.17
C ARG A 309 8.90 14.94 2.98
N ALA A 310 9.36 14.96 1.74
CA ALA A 310 10.76 14.80 1.36
C ALA A 310 11.62 15.94 1.93
N THR A 311 12.79 15.59 2.42
CA THR A 311 13.82 16.56 2.78
C THR A 311 14.50 17.11 1.51
N LEU A 312 14.46 16.36 0.40
CA LEU A 312 14.88 16.79 -0.93
C LEU A 312 13.88 16.33 -2.01
N PRO A 313 12.81 17.10 -2.25
CA PRO A 313 11.89 16.86 -3.36
C PRO A 313 12.48 17.38 -4.68
N MET A 314 12.58 16.48 -5.65
CA MET A 314 13.06 16.72 -7.01
C MET A 314 11.90 16.49 -7.98
N ALA A 315 11.13 17.56 -8.22
CA ALA A 315 10.03 17.54 -9.16
C ALA A 315 10.58 17.70 -10.58
N VAL A 316 10.67 16.60 -11.31
CA VAL A 316 11.10 16.58 -12.70
C VAL A 316 9.93 16.97 -13.60
N ALA A 317 10.18 17.75 -14.66
CA ALA A 317 9.14 18.06 -15.62
C ALA A 317 8.50 16.78 -16.19
N PRO A 318 7.16 16.73 -16.32
CA PRO A 318 6.46 15.57 -16.86
C PRO A 318 7.03 15.11 -18.21
N GLY A 319 7.25 13.81 -18.36
CA GLY A 319 7.83 13.20 -19.55
C GLY A 319 9.36 13.21 -19.61
N LEU A 320 10.05 13.92 -18.71
CA LEU A 320 11.52 13.99 -18.69
C LEU A 320 12.18 13.20 -17.55
N LEU A 321 11.40 12.51 -16.70
CA LEU A 321 11.94 11.75 -15.57
C LEU A 321 12.94 10.68 -16.03
N ASP A 322 12.58 9.87 -17.03
CA ASP A 322 13.45 8.78 -17.47
C ASP A 322 14.78 9.32 -18.04
N SER A 323 14.74 10.36 -18.87
CA SER A 323 15.94 11.05 -19.38
C SER A 323 16.80 11.65 -18.27
N PHE A 324 16.17 12.25 -17.25
CA PHE A 324 16.89 12.76 -16.10
C PHE A 324 17.60 11.66 -15.31
N LEU A 325 16.95 10.51 -15.10
CA LEU A 325 17.55 9.37 -14.41
C LEU A 325 18.71 8.76 -15.21
N ASP A 326 18.61 8.73 -16.55
CA ASP A 326 19.68 8.27 -17.42
C ASP A 326 20.92 9.17 -17.35
N ASP A 327 20.77 10.50 -17.40
CA ASP A 327 21.93 11.38 -17.21
C ASP A 327 22.50 11.27 -15.81
N LEU A 328 21.62 11.18 -14.79
CA LEU A 328 22.06 11.05 -13.40
C LEU A 328 22.90 9.78 -13.23
N ARG A 329 22.55 8.69 -13.92
CA ARG A 329 23.37 7.48 -13.98
C ARG A 329 24.74 7.76 -14.60
N GLU A 330 24.81 8.46 -15.73
CA GLU A 330 26.10 8.79 -16.37
C GLU A 330 27.04 9.57 -15.45
N ILE A 331 26.49 10.44 -14.59
CA ILE A 331 27.26 11.16 -13.56
C ILE A 331 27.95 10.21 -12.58
N PHE A 332 27.29 9.09 -12.23
CA PHE A 332 27.82 8.12 -11.28
C PHE A 332 28.73 7.07 -11.92
N ASP A 333 28.54 6.76 -13.20
CA ASP A 333 29.35 5.77 -13.94
C ASP A 333 30.71 6.34 -14.37
N VAL A 334 30.80 7.65 -14.64
CA VAL A 334 32.04 8.29 -15.11
C VAL A 334 32.78 8.93 -13.94
N GLU A 335 33.67 8.17 -13.30
CA GLU A 335 34.57 8.71 -12.27
C GLU A 335 35.39 9.89 -12.83
N GLY A 336 35.10 11.12 -12.37
CA GLY A 336 36.02 12.26 -12.49
C GLY A 336 35.80 13.23 -13.65
N LYS A 337 34.64 13.28 -14.32
CA LYS A 337 34.29 14.43 -15.18
C LYS A 337 33.24 15.33 -14.52
N GLU A 338 33.49 16.64 -14.53
CA GLU A 338 32.47 17.65 -14.27
C GLU A 338 31.33 17.46 -15.29
N CYS A 339 30.28 16.75 -14.88
CA CYS A 339 29.12 16.60 -15.74
C CYS A 339 28.30 17.88 -15.65
N HIS A 340 28.43 18.73 -16.66
CA HIS A 340 27.57 19.89 -16.86
C HIS A 340 26.22 19.44 -17.41
N THR A 341 25.47 18.65 -16.64
CA THR A 341 24.07 18.41 -16.97
C THR A 341 23.31 19.70 -16.69
N ASP A 342 22.77 20.33 -17.72
CA ASP A 342 21.91 21.50 -17.55
C ASP A 342 20.60 21.08 -16.87
N ALA A 343 20.60 21.08 -15.53
CA ALA A 343 19.47 20.65 -14.70
C ALA A 343 18.18 21.45 -15.00
N SER A 344 18.32 22.66 -15.54
CA SER A 344 17.19 23.53 -15.86
C SER A 344 16.29 22.91 -16.95
N ARG A 345 16.83 22.09 -17.86
CA ARG A 345 16.06 21.36 -18.87
C ARG A 345 15.03 20.41 -18.28
N TYR A 346 15.26 19.98 -17.04
CA TYR A 346 14.39 19.08 -16.28
C TYR A 346 13.46 19.80 -15.31
N GLY A 347 13.52 21.13 -15.24
CA GLY A 347 12.85 21.91 -14.20
C GLY A 347 13.50 21.76 -12.82
N ILE A 348 14.75 21.28 -12.76
CA ILE A 348 15.49 21.07 -11.52
C ILE A 348 16.46 22.22 -11.28
N ASP A 349 16.47 22.72 -10.05
CA ASP A 349 17.44 23.70 -9.58
C ASP A 349 18.84 23.08 -9.41
N THR A 350 19.88 23.76 -9.89
CA THR A 350 21.27 23.28 -9.85
C THR A 350 21.77 23.02 -8.42
N ALA A 351 21.34 23.81 -7.43
CA ALA A 351 21.74 23.58 -6.04
C ALA A 351 21.08 22.32 -5.47
N LYS A 352 19.83 22.03 -5.85
CA LYS A 352 19.18 20.75 -5.50
C LYS A 352 19.91 19.56 -6.13
N LEU A 353 20.32 19.66 -7.39
CA LEU A 353 21.09 18.60 -8.06
C LEU A 353 22.45 18.38 -7.37
N ALA A 354 23.18 19.46 -7.05
CA ALA A 354 24.45 19.36 -6.33
C ALA A 354 24.27 18.70 -4.94
N ARG A 355 23.20 19.04 -4.22
CA ARG A 355 22.86 18.40 -2.94
C ARG A 355 22.53 16.91 -3.11
N LEU A 356 21.78 16.54 -4.14
CA LEU A 356 21.48 15.13 -4.46
C LEU A 356 22.77 14.34 -4.67
N ILE A 357 23.67 14.83 -5.54
CA ILE A 357 24.94 14.17 -5.84
C ILE A 357 25.78 14.03 -4.56
N SER A 358 25.90 15.10 -3.76
CA SER A 358 26.63 15.08 -2.50
C SER A 358 26.09 14.05 -1.50
N LEU A 359 24.76 13.93 -1.37
CA LEU A 359 24.12 12.94 -0.49
C LEU A 359 24.38 11.50 -0.98
N LEU A 360 24.32 11.25 -2.29
CA LEU A 360 24.51 9.92 -2.87
C LEU A 360 25.98 9.49 -2.95
N GLN A 361 26.92 10.44 -3.03
CA GLN A 361 28.37 10.18 -2.94
C GLN A 361 28.86 10.06 -1.48
N GLY A 362 28.06 10.53 -0.52
CA GLY A 362 28.34 10.39 0.90
C GLY A 362 28.33 8.92 1.36
N GLY A 363 28.84 8.67 2.57
CA GLY A 363 28.95 7.33 3.15
C GLY A 363 27.71 6.81 3.90
N GLY A 364 26.53 7.42 3.70
CA GLY A 364 25.30 7.03 4.41
C GLY A 364 24.68 5.73 3.88
N GLU A 365 23.96 4.99 4.72
CA GLU A 365 23.27 3.79 4.25
C GLU A 365 22.03 4.13 3.41
N ILE A 366 22.10 3.91 2.10
CA ILE A 366 21.00 4.24 1.17
C ILE A 366 20.08 3.02 0.99
N THR A 367 18.77 3.22 0.99
CA THR A 367 17.80 2.24 0.47
C THR A 367 16.99 2.87 -0.66
N VAL A 368 16.89 2.18 -1.79
CA VAL A 368 16.22 2.68 -2.99
C VAL A 368 14.82 2.09 -3.08
N LEU A 369 13.82 2.95 -3.24
CA LEU A 369 12.43 2.58 -3.49
C LEU A 369 12.14 2.82 -4.97
N VAL A 370 11.85 1.77 -5.73
CA VAL A 370 11.62 1.87 -7.19
C VAL A 370 10.14 1.76 -7.46
N VAL A 371 9.51 2.86 -7.89
CA VAL A 371 8.07 2.95 -8.08
C VAL A 371 7.75 2.94 -9.58
N PRO A 372 6.90 2.02 -10.07
CA PRO A 372 6.46 2.04 -11.45
C PRO A 372 5.49 3.20 -11.69
N ASP A 373 5.58 3.79 -12.88
CA ASP A 373 4.52 4.63 -13.43
C ASP A 373 3.47 3.72 -14.11
N LEU A 374 2.24 4.15 -14.29
CA LEU A 374 1.26 3.37 -15.05
C LEU A 374 1.54 3.38 -16.56
N HIS A 375 2.25 4.39 -17.08
CA HIS A 375 2.40 4.61 -18.52
C HIS A 375 3.84 4.93 -18.98
N GLY A 376 4.85 4.73 -18.11
CA GLY A 376 6.25 5.11 -18.37
C GLY A 376 7.16 3.95 -18.76
N HIS A 377 8.34 4.25 -19.31
CA HIS A 377 9.40 3.27 -19.51
C HIS A 377 10.15 3.07 -18.18
N HIS A 378 9.95 1.94 -17.51
CA HIS A 378 10.52 1.74 -16.17
C HIS A 378 12.02 1.42 -16.14
N ASP A 379 12.65 1.28 -17.31
CA ASP A 379 14.03 0.80 -17.41
C ASP A 379 15.01 1.77 -16.75
N ALA A 380 14.89 3.09 -16.99
CA ALA A 380 15.79 4.11 -16.42
C ALA A 380 15.84 4.05 -14.88
N ARG A 381 14.70 3.77 -14.23
CA ARG A 381 14.62 3.60 -12.76
C ARG A 381 15.38 2.36 -12.30
N ALA A 382 15.20 1.24 -13.02
CA ALA A 382 15.91 0.00 -12.72
C ALA A 382 17.42 0.14 -12.97
N PHE A 383 17.82 0.81 -14.05
CA PHE A 383 19.22 1.09 -14.36
C PHE A 383 19.90 1.92 -13.28
N LEU A 384 19.27 3.02 -12.84
CA LEU A 384 19.83 3.85 -11.76
C LEU A 384 19.87 3.10 -10.43
N ALA A 385 18.83 2.32 -10.10
CA ALA A 385 18.84 1.50 -8.89
C ALA A 385 19.96 0.44 -8.93
N ALA A 386 20.22 -0.15 -10.12
CA ALA A 386 21.28 -1.13 -10.32
C ALA A 386 22.68 -0.51 -10.26
N SER A 387 22.91 0.68 -10.85
CA SER A 387 24.22 1.35 -10.78
C SER A 387 24.60 1.75 -9.34
N LEU A 388 23.60 1.95 -8.47
CA LEU A 388 23.81 2.21 -7.05
C LEU A 388 23.94 0.94 -6.20
N HIS A 389 23.88 -0.27 -6.77
CA HIS A 389 23.74 -1.52 -6.01
C HIS A 389 24.81 -1.74 -4.93
N ASP A 390 26.07 -1.44 -5.24
CA ASP A 390 27.18 -1.60 -4.29
C ASP A 390 27.17 -0.56 -3.16
N ARG A 391 26.45 0.55 -3.37
CA ARG A 391 26.34 1.68 -2.43
C ARG A 391 25.08 1.61 -1.58
N VAL A 392 24.13 0.72 -1.91
CA VAL A 392 22.84 0.64 -1.23
C VAL A 392 22.78 -0.56 -0.29
N ARG A 393 22.08 -0.37 0.83
CA ARG A 393 21.68 -1.42 1.76
C ARG A 393 20.71 -2.40 1.10
N GLY A 394 19.85 -1.90 0.21
CA GLY A 394 18.97 -2.71 -0.60
C GLY A 394 18.04 -1.90 -1.49
N ILE A 395 17.38 -2.60 -2.39
CA ILE A 395 16.41 -2.07 -3.34
C ILE A 395 15.04 -2.67 -3.00
N LEU A 396 14.01 -1.83 -2.90
CA LEU A 396 12.63 -2.24 -2.71
C LEU A 396 11.81 -1.78 -3.93
N PRO A 397 11.53 -2.67 -4.89
CA PRO A 397 10.53 -2.46 -5.91
C PRO A 397 9.17 -2.34 -5.20
N LEU A 398 8.54 -1.17 -5.35
CA LEU A 398 7.36 -0.80 -4.59
C LEU A 398 6.09 -0.99 -5.35
#